data_AF-A0A182FIH2-F1
#
_entry.id   AF-A0A182FIH2-F1
#
_cell.length_a   1.000
_cell.length_b   1.000
_cell.length_c   1.000
_cell.angle_alpha   90.00
_cell.angle_beta   90.00
_cell.angle_gamma   90.00
#
_symmetry.space_group_name_H-M   'P 1'
#
loop_
_entity.id
_entity.type
_entity.pdbx_description
1 polymer ?
#
loop_
_entity_poly.entity_id
_entity_poly.type
_entity_poly.pdbx_seq_one_letter_code
_entity_poly.pdbx_strand_id
1 'polypeptide(L)'
;MSRIAGKLLLPLTLAGVVLLLLVCSPPVRANDALLDDQLLDLDDFDEDDEELLRRVEQKHVDKELEREQQLAHAQSVYNMAGEYDGYHDPYQQQQQQQEEEQENAPNRAPRLTDPCRGVRCGAGRICSVNHDENKAECICIPECPVELDPRRKVCTNLNETWDSACEVHRQRCLCNTNDPQCRGESVRHVHIDYYGYCKQMLECSESDLADFPRRMRDWLFNVMHDLASRNELPEPYLELEHEAETNMTKRWTNAAIWKWCDLDGHPHDNTVSRHELFPIRAPLMALEHCISPFLESCDPNGDHRISLQEWGKCLGLEEDDLTARCAEITKTDESEKNDIEAAV
;
A
#
# COMPACT_ATOMS: atom_id res chain seq x y z
N MET A 1 -48.70 -37.87 -67.57
CA MET A 1 -49.59 -37.60 -66.42
C MET A 1 -48.78 -37.79 -65.15
N SER A 2 -48.74 -36.76 -64.27
CA SER A 2 -48.19 -36.68 -62.88
C SER A 2 -46.71 -37.05 -62.63
N ARG A 3 -45.81 -36.13 -62.21
CA ARG A 3 -45.59 -35.51 -60.85
C ARG A 3 -45.24 -36.58 -59.79
N ILE A 4 -44.16 -36.59 -58.98
CA ILE A 4 -43.25 -35.57 -58.41
C ILE A 4 -41.96 -36.25 -57.82
N ALA A 5 -40.87 -35.47 -57.79
CA ALA A 5 -39.68 -35.47 -56.89
C ALA A 5 -38.60 -36.58 -56.93
N GLY A 6 -37.36 -36.10 -57.14
CA GLY A 6 -36.10 -36.75 -56.77
C GLY A 6 -34.93 -35.89 -57.25
N LYS A 7 -34.40 -35.04 -56.35
CA LYS A 7 -33.46 -33.93 -56.59
C LYS A 7 -32.11 -34.37 -57.19
N LEU A 8 -31.61 -33.55 -58.10
CA LEU A 8 -30.33 -33.68 -58.82
C LEU A 8 -29.17 -33.19 -57.95
N LEU A 9 -28.14 -34.03 -57.82
CA LEU A 9 -26.83 -33.75 -57.23
C LEU A 9 -25.92 -33.05 -58.25
N LEU A 10 -25.30 -31.92 -57.87
CA LEU A 10 -24.07 -31.42 -58.49
C LEU A 10 -23.12 -30.89 -57.40
N PRO A 11 -21.81 -31.19 -57.45
CA PRO A 11 -20.86 -30.83 -56.40
C PRO A 11 -20.22 -29.45 -56.65
N LEU A 12 -20.27 -28.56 -55.66
CA LEU A 12 -19.43 -27.36 -55.57
C LEU A 12 -18.33 -27.60 -54.52
N THR A 13 -17.10 -27.87 -54.96
CA THR A 13 -15.92 -27.78 -54.08
C THR A 13 -14.74 -27.17 -54.84
N LEU A 14 -14.74 -25.83 -54.92
CA LEU A 14 -13.59 -25.03 -55.34
C LEU A 14 -13.66 -23.65 -54.65
N ALA A 15 -13.86 -23.68 -53.33
CA ALA A 15 -13.77 -22.50 -52.46
C ALA A 15 -13.22 -22.84 -51.06
N GLY A 16 -12.71 -24.06 -50.85
CA GLY A 16 -12.32 -24.57 -49.53
C GLY A 16 -10.82 -24.75 -49.29
N VAL A 17 -9.94 -24.39 -50.24
CA VAL A 17 -8.49 -24.73 -50.14
C VAL A 17 -7.60 -23.50 -49.92
N VAL A 18 -8.13 -22.28 -49.96
CA VAL A 18 -7.34 -21.04 -49.76
C VAL A 18 -7.46 -20.47 -48.33
N LEU A 19 -8.35 -21.00 -47.49
CA LEU A 19 -8.49 -20.56 -46.08
C LEU A 19 -7.80 -21.50 -45.06
N LEU A 20 -6.91 -22.40 -45.51
CA LEU A 20 -6.20 -23.34 -44.64
C LEU A 20 -4.66 -23.28 -44.77
N LEU A 21 -4.12 -22.20 -45.36
CA LEU A 21 -2.68 -21.95 -45.48
C LEU A 21 -2.25 -20.61 -44.83
N LEU A 22 -2.94 -20.18 -43.77
CA LEU A 22 -2.55 -19.00 -42.97
C LEU A 22 -2.44 -19.27 -41.47
N VAL A 23 -2.30 -20.54 -41.05
CA VAL A 23 -2.01 -20.88 -39.65
C VAL A 23 -1.08 -22.09 -39.58
N CYS A 24 0.21 -21.88 -39.82
CA CYS A 24 1.30 -22.75 -39.36
C CYS A 24 2.64 -22.04 -39.64
N SER A 25 2.88 -20.91 -38.98
CA SER A 25 4.26 -20.48 -38.72
C SER A 25 4.81 -21.36 -37.60
N PRO A 26 5.97 -22.01 -37.75
CA PRO A 26 6.64 -22.62 -36.60
C PRO A 26 6.93 -21.52 -35.57
N PRO A 27 6.91 -21.80 -34.26
CA PRO A 27 7.37 -20.83 -33.29
C PRO A 27 8.81 -20.46 -33.65
N VAL A 28 9.04 -19.17 -33.89
CA VAL A 28 10.37 -18.61 -33.97
C VAL A 28 11.00 -18.85 -32.60
N ARG A 29 11.82 -19.90 -32.50
CA ARG A 29 12.80 -20.03 -31.42
C ARG A 29 13.73 -18.83 -31.55
N ALA A 30 13.56 -17.85 -30.68
CA ALA A 30 14.63 -16.92 -30.37
C ALA A 30 15.84 -17.76 -29.94
N ASN A 31 17.02 -17.40 -30.44
CA ASN A 31 18.26 -18.05 -30.09
C ASN A 31 18.46 -18.01 -28.57
N ASP A 32 18.44 -19.17 -27.92
CA ASP A 32 19.05 -19.37 -26.60
C ASP A 32 20.57 -19.35 -26.77
N ALA A 33 21.15 -18.15 -26.72
CA ALA A 33 22.54 -17.93 -26.37
C ALA A 33 22.71 -16.44 -26.05
N LEU A 34 23.07 -16.15 -24.79
CA LEU A 34 23.25 -14.84 -24.15
C LEU A 34 22.00 -14.29 -23.45
N LEU A 35 21.54 -15.00 -22.41
CA LEU A 35 20.97 -14.34 -21.23
C LEU A 35 22.08 -14.34 -20.18
N ASP A 36 22.72 -13.18 -20.08
CA ASP A 36 23.76 -12.83 -19.13
C ASP A 36 23.11 -12.69 -17.74
N ASP A 37 23.50 -13.60 -16.85
CA ASP A 37 23.74 -13.50 -15.40
C ASP A 37 23.24 -12.28 -14.58
N GLN A 38 21.99 -11.85 -14.76
CA GLN A 38 21.35 -10.85 -13.87
C GLN A 38 19.88 -11.19 -13.57
N LEU A 39 19.61 -12.49 -13.33
CA LEU A 39 18.41 -12.87 -12.60
C LEU A 39 18.58 -12.37 -11.17
N LEU A 40 17.85 -11.30 -10.84
CA LEU A 40 17.69 -10.78 -9.48
C LEU A 40 17.62 -11.94 -8.47
N ASP A 41 18.57 -11.97 -7.55
CA ASP A 41 18.60 -12.91 -6.44
C ASP A 41 17.28 -12.77 -5.66
N LEU A 42 16.39 -13.75 -5.87
CA LEU A 42 15.20 -13.97 -5.05
C LEU A 42 15.56 -14.66 -3.72
N ASP A 43 16.86 -14.92 -3.49
CA ASP A 43 17.40 -15.64 -2.34
C ASP A 43 17.88 -14.72 -1.19
N ASP A 44 17.86 -13.38 -1.37
CA ASP A 44 18.26 -12.42 -0.32
C ASP A 44 17.05 -11.70 0.32
N PHE A 45 15.95 -12.45 0.47
CA PHE A 45 14.76 -12.00 1.22
C PHE A 45 14.85 -12.60 2.62
N ASP A 46 15.53 -11.90 3.53
CA ASP A 46 15.67 -12.38 4.90
C ASP A 46 14.30 -12.40 5.62
N GLU A 47 14.14 -13.28 6.61
CA GLU A 47 12.89 -13.35 7.41
C GLU A 47 12.57 -12.00 8.08
N ASP A 48 13.61 -11.22 8.39
CA ASP A 48 13.52 -9.88 8.97
C ASP A 48 12.96 -8.85 7.96
N ASP A 49 13.33 -8.97 6.69
CA ASP A 49 12.86 -8.10 5.62
C ASP A 49 11.39 -8.35 5.28
N GLU A 50 10.95 -9.62 5.33
CA GLU A 50 9.55 -9.96 5.16
C GLU A 50 8.69 -9.43 6.32
N GLU A 51 9.20 -9.44 7.54
CA GLU A 51 8.52 -8.85 8.69
C GLU A 51 8.45 -7.32 8.60
N LEU A 52 9.53 -6.66 8.15
CA LEU A 52 9.54 -5.23 7.90
C LEU A 52 8.52 -4.83 6.83
N LEU A 53 8.44 -5.57 5.73
CA LEU A 53 7.40 -5.40 4.71
C LEU A 53 6.00 -5.41 5.30
N ARG A 54 5.68 -6.42 6.11
CA ARG A 54 4.36 -6.56 6.72
C ARG A 54 4.03 -5.32 7.55
N ARG A 55 5.00 -4.74 8.25
CA ARG A 55 4.82 -3.53 9.06
C ARG A 55 4.60 -2.29 8.20
N VAL A 56 5.37 -2.11 7.13
CA VAL A 56 5.22 -0.97 6.20
C VAL A 56 3.85 -1.03 5.52
N GLU A 57 3.49 -2.20 5.00
CA GLU A 57 2.17 -2.46 4.41
C GLU A 57 1.04 -2.21 5.44
N GLN A 58 1.21 -2.67 6.69
CA GLN A 58 0.25 -2.45 7.76
C GLN A 58 0.08 -0.96 8.12
N LYS A 59 1.17 -0.20 8.23
CA LYS A 59 1.12 1.26 8.51
C LYS A 59 0.32 1.98 7.42
N HIS A 60 0.46 1.57 6.16
CA HIS A 60 -0.32 2.13 5.06
C HIS A 60 -1.82 1.78 5.17
N VAL A 61 -2.15 0.53 5.47
CA VAL A 61 -3.54 0.08 5.67
C VAL A 61 -4.18 0.81 6.85
N ASP A 62 -3.47 0.98 7.96
CA ASP A 62 -3.97 1.70 9.15
C ASP A 62 -4.27 3.16 8.81
N LYS A 63 -3.40 3.84 8.05
CA LYS A 63 -3.63 5.21 7.61
C LYS A 63 -4.82 5.33 6.65
N GLU A 64 -5.02 4.37 5.76
CA GLU A 64 -6.19 4.34 4.87
C GLU A 64 -7.49 4.11 5.66
N LEU A 65 -7.47 3.19 6.64
CA LEU A 65 -8.61 2.92 7.53
C LEU A 65 -8.96 4.15 8.39
N GLU A 66 -7.96 4.82 8.96
CA GLU A 66 -8.17 6.06 9.73
C GLU A 66 -8.78 7.16 8.86
N ARG A 67 -8.32 7.30 7.61
CA ARG A 67 -8.90 8.25 6.65
C ARG A 67 -10.35 7.89 6.30
N GLU A 68 -10.65 6.61 6.08
CA GLU A 68 -12.03 6.15 5.84
C GLU A 68 -12.93 6.38 7.07
N GLN A 69 -12.43 6.16 8.28
CA GLN A 69 -13.15 6.46 9.53
C GLN A 69 -13.37 7.96 9.71
N GLN A 70 -12.36 8.79 9.43
CA GLN A 70 -12.49 10.26 9.46
C GLN A 70 -13.49 10.76 8.42
N LEU A 71 -13.50 10.20 7.22
CA LEU A 71 -14.49 10.53 6.19
C LEU A 71 -15.89 10.10 6.63
N ALA A 72 -16.04 8.90 7.21
CA ALA A 72 -17.32 8.44 7.76
C ALA A 72 -17.80 9.32 8.93
N HIS A 73 -16.88 9.78 9.79
CA HIS A 73 -17.18 10.72 10.87
C HIS A 73 -17.52 12.13 10.35
N ALA A 74 -16.76 12.65 9.38
CA ALA A 74 -17.06 13.93 8.74
C ALA A 74 -18.41 13.88 8.01
N GLN A 75 -18.75 12.75 7.39
CA GLN A 75 -20.03 12.51 6.76
C GLN A 75 -21.16 12.38 7.79
N SER A 76 -20.92 11.77 8.96
CA SER A 76 -21.91 11.73 10.04
C SER A 76 -22.15 13.11 10.67
N VAL A 77 -21.11 13.92 10.84
CA VAL A 77 -21.19 15.32 11.30
C VAL A 77 -21.89 16.21 10.26
N TYR A 78 -21.60 16.04 8.97
CA TYR A 78 -22.29 16.74 7.88
C TYR A 78 -23.79 16.40 7.83
N ASN A 79 -24.14 15.13 8.03
CA ASN A 79 -25.52 14.67 8.15
C ASN A 79 -26.23 15.22 9.42
N MET A 80 -25.49 15.71 10.42
CA MET A 80 -26.04 16.38 11.61
C MET A 80 -26.08 17.91 11.50
N ALA A 81 -25.42 18.51 10.50
CA ALA A 81 -25.36 19.96 10.30
C ALA A 81 -26.31 20.48 9.20
N GLY A 82 -27.11 19.59 8.58
CA GLY A 82 -28.12 19.94 7.58
C GLY A 82 -29.49 20.29 8.18
N GLU A 83 -29.89 21.55 8.00
CA GLU A 83 -31.25 22.10 8.12
C GLU A 83 -31.82 22.32 9.54
N TYR A 84 -31.82 23.60 9.94
CA TYR A 84 -32.57 24.18 11.04
C TYR A 84 -34.04 24.34 10.62
N ASP A 85 -34.97 23.57 11.21
CA ASP A 85 -36.34 24.03 11.40
C ASP A 85 -37.01 23.31 12.59
N GLY A 86 -37.66 24.09 13.46
CA GLY A 86 -38.09 23.66 14.78
C GLY A 86 -39.25 22.66 14.77
N TYR A 87 -39.08 21.56 15.52
CA TYR A 87 -40.18 20.75 16.02
C TYR A 87 -39.83 20.22 17.42
N HIS A 88 -40.66 20.57 18.41
CA HIS A 88 -40.55 20.11 19.80
C HIS A 88 -41.23 18.73 19.90
N ASP A 89 -40.46 17.66 20.05
CA ASP A 89 -40.96 16.30 20.26
C ASP A 89 -41.11 16.02 21.79
N PRO A 90 -42.32 15.70 22.31
CA PRO A 90 -42.55 15.47 23.73
C PRO A 90 -42.03 14.13 24.29
N TYR A 91 -41.38 13.26 23.50
CA TYR A 91 -41.00 11.92 23.96
C TYR A 91 -39.65 11.80 24.69
N GLN A 92 -38.91 12.89 24.90
CA GLN A 92 -37.61 12.82 25.59
C GLN A 92 -37.69 12.75 27.13
N GLN A 93 -38.84 12.97 27.76
CA GLN A 93 -38.94 12.91 29.22
C GLN A 93 -39.04 11.49 29.80
N GLN A 94 -39.26 10.45 28.98
CA GLN A 94 -39.38 9.08 29.49
C GLN A 94 -38.06 8.30 29.54
N GLN A 95 -37.00 8.75 28.84
CA GLN A 95 -35.70 8.06 28.85
C GLN A 95 -34.80 8.52 30.01
N GLN A 96 -34.88 9.79 30.41
CA GLN A 96 -34.09 10.30 31.55
C GLN A 96 -34.51 9.70 32.91
N GLN A 97 -35.77 9.26 33.06
CA GLN A 97 -36.21 8.60 34.30
C GLN A 97 -35.75 7.14 34.40
N GLN A 98 -35.29 6.50 33.31
CA GLN A 98 -34.79 5.13 33.36
C GLN A 98 -33.27 5.04 33.61
N GLU A 99 -32.52 6.12 33.38
CA GLU A 99 -31.08 6.15 33.64
C GLU A 99 -30.74 6.43 35.12
N GLU A 100 -31.58 7.18 35.85
CA GLU A 100 -31.32 7.48 37.26
C GLU A 100 -31.66 6.31 38.23
N GLU A 101 -32.47 5.33 37.82
CA GLU A 101 -32.77 4.15 38.67
C GLU A 101 -31.78 2.98 38.50
N GLN A 102 -30.87 3.02 37.51
CA GLN A 102 -29.86 1.97 37.29
C GLN A 102 -28.48 2.27 37.92
N GLU A 103 -28.30 3.42 38.56
CA GLU A 103 -27.03 3.74 39.25
C GLU A 103 -26.86 3.03 40.61
N ASN A 104 -27.87 2.32 41.12
CA ASN A 104 -27.85 1.69 42.45
C ASN A 104 -28.27 0.21 42.49
N ALA A 105 -27.87 -0.59 41.50
CA ALA A 105 -28.02 -2.05 41.56
C ALA A 105 -26.70 -2.73 42.04
N PRO A 106 -26.69 -3.45 43.18
CA PRO A 106 -25.50 -4.12 43.69
C PRO A 106 -25.37 -5.49 43.03
N ASN A 107 -25.00 -5.54 41.75
CA ASN A 107 -24.44 -6.71 41.07
C ASN A 107 -24.07 -6.35 39.63
N ARG A 108 -22.90 -5.72 39.45
CA ARG A 108 -22.32 -5.54 38.11
C ARG A 108 -21.64 -6.85 37.73
N ALA A 109 -22.18 -7.59 36.77
CA ALA A 109 -21.42 -8.64 36.08
C ALA A 109 -20.13 -8.00 35.52
N PRO A 110 -18.98 -8.69 35.54
CA PRO A 110 -17.75 -8.14 34.97
C PRO A 110 -18.01 -7.72 33.52
N ARG A 111 -17.61 -6.50 33.15
CA ARG A 111 -17.60 -6.09 31.74
C ARG A 111 -16.68 -7.09 31.01
N LEU A 112 -17.25 -8.00 30.24
CA LEU A 112 -16.49 -8.85 29.33
C LEU A 112 -15.86 -7.92 28.29
N THR A 113 -14.61 -7.55 28.51
CA THR A 113 -13.80 -6.83 27.53
C THR A 113 -13.58 -7.77 26.36
N ASP A 114 -13.92 -7.32 25.15
CA ASP A 114 -13.62 -8.04 23.92
C ASP A 114 -12.11 -8.29 23.84
N PRO A 115 -11.64 -9.56 23.81
CA PRO A 115 -10.21 -9.88 23.75
C PRO A 115 -9.50 -9.28 22.54
N CYS A 116 -10.22 -9.05 21.43
CA CYS A 116 -9.66 -8.47 20.22
C CYS A 116 -9.59 -6.93 20.23
N ARG A 117 -10.13 -6.28 21.27
CA ARG A 117 -10.09 -4.82 21.38
C ARG A 117 -8.66 -4.34 21.54
N GLY A 118 -8.18 -3.55 20.58
CA GLY A 118 -6.83 -2.99 20.57
C GLY A 118 -5.74 -3.95 20.06
N VAL A 119 -6.10 -5.17 19.66
CA VAL A 119 -5.15 -6.12 19.05
C VAL A 119 -4.97 -5.77 17.58
N ARG A 120 -3.73 -5.46 17.18
CA ARG A 120 -3.35 -5.24 15.78
C ARG A 120 -2.66 -6.49 15.25
N CYS A 121 -3.24 -7.08 14.21
CA CYS A 121 -2.66 -8.22 13.50
C CYS A 121 -1.89 -7.74 12.28
N GLY A 122 -0.80 -8.45 11.92
CA GLY A 122 -0.03 -8.14 10.71
C GLY A 122 -0.85 -8.30 9.43
N ALA A 123 -0.31 -7.79 8.31
CA ALA A 123 -0.95 -7.84 7.00
C ALA A 123 -1.44 -9.26 6.65
N GLY A 124 -2.68 -9.36 6.15
CA GLY A 124 -3.29 -10.65 5.77
C GLY A 124 -3.87 -11.44 6.94
N ARG A 125 -3.85 -10.90 8.15
CA ARG A 125 -4.43 -11.50 9.36
C ARG A 125 -5.52 -10.63 9.98
N ILE A 126 -6.43 -11.26 10.70
CA ILE A 126 -7.50 -10.63 11.47
C ILE A 126 -7.53 -11.22 12.89
N CYS A 127 -7.90 -10.41 13.88
CA CYS A 127 -8.08 -10.91 15.24
C CYS A 127 -9.36 -11.73 15.33
N SER A 128 -9.25 -12.94 15.85
CA SER A 128 -10.35 -13.83 16.18
C SER A 128 -10.23 -14.28 17.63
N VAL A 129 -11.36 -14.43 18.31
CA VAL A 129 -11.40 -14.94 19.68
C VAL A 129 -11.45 -16.46 19.66
N ASN A 130 -10.45 -17.11 20.26
CA ASN A 130 -10.51 -18.53 20.51
C ASN A 130 -11.45 -18.79 21.69
N HIS A 131 -12.63 -19.36 21.40
CA HIS A 131 -13.70 -19.56 22.39
C HIS A 131 -13.35 -20.56 23.50
N ASP A 132 -12.38 -21.45 23.28
CA ASP A 132 -11.98 -22.45 24.28
C ASP A 132 -11.09 -21.84 25.38
N GLU A 133 -10.23 -20.87 25.01
CA GLU A 133 -9.29 -20.22 25.93
C GLU A 133 -9.65 -18.76 26.28
N ASN A 134 -10.67 -18.20 25.62
CA ASN A 134 -11.06 -16.79 25.68
C ASN A 134 -9.88 -15.83 25.43
N LYS A 135 -9.03 -16.18 24.45
CA LYS A 135 -7.84 -15.41 24.04
C LYS A 135 -8.00 -14.86 22.63
N ALA A 136 -7.43 -13.69 22.39
CA ALA A 136 -7.29 -13.12 21.05
C ALA A 136 -6.15 -13.82 20.29
N GLU A 137 -6.42 -14.17 19.04
CA GLU A 137 -5.48 -14.82 18.14
C GLU A 137 -5.56 -14.18 16.75
N CYS A 138 -4.41 -13.96 16.12
CA CYS A 138 -4.34 -13.43 14.76
C CYS A 138 -4.34 -14.58 13.75
N ILE A 139 -5.50 -14.81 13.12
CA ILE A 139 -5.68 -15.84 12.08
C ILE A 139 -5.60 -15.21 10.69
N CYS A 140 -5.35 -16.00 9.65
CA CYS A 140 -5.41 -15.49 8.28
C CYS A 140 -6.82 -15.00 7.93
N ILE A 141 -6.91 -13.94 7.12
CA ILE A 141 -8.20 -13.40 6.67
C ILE A 141 -8.97 -14.52 5.95
N PRO A 142 -10.19 -14.87 6.40
CA PRO A 142 -10.93 -15.97 5.81
C PRO A 142 -11.38 -15.66 4.37
N GLU A 143 -11.87 -14.45 4.15
CA GLU A 143 -12.39 -13.95 2.88
C GLU A 143 -12.14 -12.44 2.76
N CYS A 144 -11.68 -12.00 1.59
CA CYS A 144 -11.48 -10.57 1.32
C CYS A 144 -12.73 -9.95 0.69
N PRO A 145 -13.01 -8.66 0.95
CA PRO A 145 -14.06 -7.94 0.25
C PRO A 145 -13.85 -7.91 -1.26
N VAL A 146 -14.94 -7.93 -2.02
CA VAL A 146 -14.89 -7.82 -3.48
C VAL A 146 -14.52 -6.38 -3.86
N GLU A 147 -13.37 -6.21 -4.49
CA GLU A 147 -12.93 -4.90 -4.97
C GLU A 147 -13.39 -4.63 -6.41
N LEU A 148 -14.25 -3.61 -6.54
CA LEU A 148 -14.81 -3.18 -7.82
C LEU A 148 -14.00 -2.08 -8.49
N ASP A 149 -13.19 -1.34 -7.74
CA ASP A 149 -12.36 -0.26 -8.30
C ASP A 149 -11.11 -0.84 -8.99
N PRO A 150 -10.96 -0.65 -10.31
CA PRO A 150 -9.73 -0.95 -11.06
C PRO A 150 -8.43 -0.50 -10.40
N ARG A 151 -8.46 0.62 -9.67
CA ARG A 151 -7.28 1.24 -9.05
C ARG A 151 -6.86 0.54 -7.75
N ARG A 152 -7.78 -0.20 -7.11
CA ARG A 152 -7.51 -0.96 -5.88
C ARG A 152 -7.05 -2.40 -6.13
N LYS A 153 -7.06 -2.85 -7.39
CA LYS A 153 -6.35 -4.05 -7.83
C LYS A 153 -4.85 -3.85 -7.66
N VAL A 154 -4.08 -4.93 -7.74
CA VAL A 154 -2.63 -4.87 -7.58
C VAL A 154 -1.92 -5.76 -8.58
N CYS A 155 -0.76 -5.31 -9.06
CA CYS A 155 0.19 -6.15 -9.76
C CYS A 155 1.26 -6.62 -8.78
N THR A 156 1.59 -7.90 -8.83
CA THR A 156 2.60 -8.53 -7.94
C THR A 156 3.96 -8.64 -8.61
N ASN A 157 4.99 -8.97 -7.84
CA ASN A 157 6.33 -9.32 -8.34
C ASN A 157 6.35 -10.50 -9.32
N LEU A 158 5.28 -11.31 -9.36
CA LEU A 158 5.10 -12.40 -10.33
C LEU A 158 4.47 -11.92 -11.66
N ASN A 159 4.27 -10.61 -11.82
CA ASN A 159 3.57 -9.99 -12.96
C ASN A 159 2.14 -10.52 -13.16
N GLU A 160 1.51 -10.96 -12.06
CA GLU A 160 0.11 -11.37 -12.00
C GLU A 160 -0.75 -10.26 -11.38
N THR A 161 -1.92 -10.01 -11.96
CA THR A 161 -2.91 -9.07 -11.39
C THR A 161 -3.82 -9.77 -10.41
N TRP A 162 -3.93 -9.19 -9.22
CA TRP A 162 -4.77 -9.67 -8.13
C TRP A 162 -5.91 -8.69 -7.86
N ASP A 163 -7.02 -9.22 -7.34
CA ASP A 163 -8.24 -8.44 -7.17
C ASP A 163 -8.13 -7.33 -6.13
N SER A 164 -7.28 -7.50 -5.12
CA SER A 164 -7.02 -6.51 -4.08
C SER A 164 -5.69 -6.80 -3.38
N ALA A 165 -5.17 -5.80 -2.66
CA ALA A 165 -4.06 -5.98 -1.73
C ALA A 165 -4.38 -7.04 -0.67
N CYS A 166 -5.63 -7.08 -0.19
CA CYS A 166 -6.09 -8.08 0.80
C CYS A 166 -5.84 -9.51 0.32
N GLU A 167 -6.14 -9.83 -0.94
CA GLU A 167 -5.95 -11.18 -1.48
C GLU A 167 -4.47 -11.58 -1.51
N VAL A 168 -3.57 -10.65 -1.82
CA VAL A 168 -2.13 -10.90 -1.82
C VAL A 168 -1.64 -11.22 -0.40
N HIS A 169 -2.00 -10.39 0.58
CA HIS A 169 -1.59 -10.63 1.98
C HIS A 169 -2.23 -11.89 2.56
N ARG A 170 -3.51 -12.14 2.24
CA ARG A 170 -4.22 -13.35 2.63
C ARG A 170 -3.50 -14.58 2.09
N GLN A 171 -3.11 -14.58 0.82
CA GLN A 171 -2.40 -15.71 0.22
C GLN A 171 -1.06 -15.98 0.89
N ARG A 172 -0.27 -14.93 1.13
CA ARG A 172 1.00 -15.01 1.85
C ARG A 172 0.81 -15.58 3.26
N CYS A 173 -0.22 -15.13 3.99
CA CYS A 173 -0.57 -15.70 5.29
C CYS A 173 -0.87 -17.19 5.21
N LEU A 174 -1.76 -17.61 4.30
CA LEU A 174 -2.17 -19.00 4.13
C LEU A 174 -0.97 -19.91 3.82
N CYS A 175 -0.05 -19.45 2.96
CA CYS A 175 1.13 -20.22 2.62
C CYS A 175 2.13 -20.28 3.78
N ASN A 176 2.33 -19.19 4.52
CA ASN A 176 3.17 -19.18 5.71
C ASN A 176 2.62 -20.08 6.84
N THR A 177 1.30 -20.29 6.91
CA THR A 177 0.68 -21.21 7.88
C THR A 177 0.50 -22.64 7.36
N ASN A 178 1.01 -22.96 6.15
CA ASN A 178 0.79 -24.25 5.47
C ASN A 178 -0.69 -24.64 5.34
N ASP A 179 -1.57 -23.65 5.13
CA ASP A 179 -3.00 -23.87 4.97
C ASP A 179 -3.29 -24.55 3.61
N PRO A 180 -4.21 -25.54 3.54
CA PRO A 180 -4.58 -26.20 2.29
C PRO A 180 -5.13 -25.26 1.20
N GLN A 181 -5.63 -24.08 1.56
CA GLN A 181 -6.09 -23.04 0.63
C GLN A 181 -4.91 -22.26 0.00
N CYS A 182 -3.66 -22.55 0.38
CA CYS A 182 -2.49 -21.98 -0.28
C CYS A 182 -2.42 -22.39 -1.77
N ARG A 183 -2.20 -21.45 -2.69
CA ARG A 183 -2.07 -21.73 -4.14
C ARG A 183 -0.74 -22.42 -4.51
N GLY A 184 0.24 -22.41 -3.60
CA GLY A 184 1.53 -23.10 -3.75
C GLY A 184 2.71 -22.32 -3.16
N GLU A 185 3.89 -22.95 -3.14
CA GLU A 185 5.11 -22.33 -2.60
C GLU A 185 5.54 -21.08 -3.37
N SER A 186 5.24 -21.01 -4.67
CA SER A 186 5.60 -19.86 -5.53
C SER A 186 4.95 -18.55 -5.10
N VAL A 187 3.83 -18.61 -4.37
CA VAL A 187 3.12 -17.42 -3.86
C VAL A 187 3.39 -17.17 -2.37
N ARG A 188 4.34 -17.87 -1.76
CA ARG A 188 4.70 -17.67 -0.35
C ARG A 188 5.33 -16.30 -0.12
N HIS A 189 6.25 -15.90 -0.98
CA HIS A 189 6.94 -14.60 -0.96
C HIS A 189 6.32 -13.58 -1.94
N VAL A 190 5.04 -13.76 -2.27
CA VAL A 190 4.34 -12.82 -3.15
C VAL A 190 4.15 -11.48 -2.44
N HIS A 191 4.52 -10.41 -3.12
CA HIS A 191 4.33 -9.05 -2.65
C HIS A 191 3.79 -8.16 -3.76
N ILE A 192 3.17 -7.06 -3.35
CA ILE A 192 2.65 -6.06 -4.27
C ILE A 192 3.84 -5.35 -4.90
N ASP A 193 3.82 -5.21 -6.22
CA ASP A 193 4.79 -4.40 -6.94
C ASP A 193 4.25 -2.98 -7.15
N TYR A 194 2.99 -2.87 -7.60
CA TYR A 194 2.28 -1.61 -7.75
C TYR A 194 0.76 -1.76 -7.77
N TYR A 195 0.06 -0.65 -7.55
CA TYR A 195 -1.41 -0.61 -7.59
C TYR A 195 -1.96 -0.47 -9.02
N GLY A 196 -3.09 -1.13 -9.26
CA GLY A 196 -3.74 -1.28 -10.56
C GLY A 196 -3.51 -2.63 -11.23
N TYR A 197 -3.95 -2.75 -12.49
CA TYR A 197 -3.68 -3.91 -13.33
C TYR A 197 -2.20 -3.98 -13.72
N CYS A 198 -1.69 -5.20 -13.90
CA CYS A 198 -0.38 -5.39 -14.52
C CYS A 198 -0.37 -4.80 -15.93
N LYS A 199 0.68 -4.03 -16.23
CA LYS A 199 0.90 -3.36 -17.50
C LYS A 199 2.31 -3.64 -17.97
N GLN A 200 2.48 -3.61 -19.29
CA GLN A 200 3.82 -3.56 -19.87
C GLN A 200 4.41 -2.17 -19.60
N MET A 201 5.45 -2.13 -18.77
CA MET A 201 6.18 -0.91 -18.48
C MET A 201 7.09 -0.56 -19.65
N LEU A 202 7.24 0.74 -19.91
CA LEU A 202 8.22 1.24 -20.86
C LEU A 202 9.63 1.10 -20.26
N GLU A 203 10.61 0.86 -21.11
CA GLU A 203 12.02 0.92 -20.70
C GLU A 203 12.40 2.37 -20.36
N CYS A 204 13.12 2.56 -19.26
CA CYS A 204 13.60 3.87 -18.84
C CYS A 204 14.79 4.30 -19.70
N SER A 205 14.62 5.35 -20.50
CA SER A 205 15.69 5.88 -21.33
C SER A 205 16.73 6.62 -20.49
N GLU A 206 17.98 6.69 -20.96
CA GLU A 206 19.04 7.44 -20.27
C GLU A 206 18.67 8.92 -20.05
N SER A 207 17.96 9.54 -21.01
CA SER A 207 17.50 10.92 -20.86
C SER A 207 16.42 11.09 -19.81
N ASP A 208 15.49 10.14 -19.73
CA ASP A 208 14.41 10.18 -18.74
C ASP A 208 14.98 9.95 -17.33
N LEU A 209 15.92 9.01 -17.20
CA LEU A 209 16.61 8.71 -15.95
C LEU A 209 17.45 9.91 -15.47
N ALA A 210 18.15 10.59 -16.37
CA ALA A 210 18.94 11.78 -16.03
C ALA A 210 18.07 12.97 -15.57
N ASP A 211 16.82 13.06 -16.06
CA ASP A 211 15.86 14.08 -15.67
C ASP A 211 15.14 13.74 -14.35
N PHE A 212 14.98 12.45 -14.06
CA PHE A 212 14.17 11.92 -12.97
C PHE A 212 14.50 12.52 -11.59
N PRO A 213 15.77 12.65 -11.15
CA PRO A 213 16.10 13.24 -9.85
C PRO A 213 15.51 14.63 -9.64
N ARG A 214 15.45 15.44 -10.71
CA ARG A 214 14.87 16.80 -10.66
C ARG A 214 13.37 16.75 -10.45
N ARG A 215 12.66 15.93 -11.23
CA ARG A 215 11.21 15.79 -11.11
C ARG A 215 10.84 15.21 -9.75
N MET A 216 11.63 14.27 -9.25
CA MET A 216 11.41 13.64 -7.94
C MET A 216 11.53 14.65 -6.80
N ARG A 217 12.60 15.47 -6.74
CA ARG A 217 12.72 16.50 -5.67
C ARG A 217 11.64 17.58 -5.74
N ASP A 218 11.22 17.98 -6.94
CA ASP A 218 10.10 18.91 -7.12
C ASP A 218 8.78 18.29 -6.66
N TRP A 219 8.55 17.02 -7.00
CA TRP A 219 7.39 16.27 -6.56
C TRP A 219 7.35 16.12 -5.03
N LEU A 220 8.46 15.73 -4.40
CA LEU A 220 8.56 15.61 -2.94
C LEU A 220 8.16 16.89 -2.21
N PHE A 221 8.69 18.03 -2.67
CA PHE A 221 8.32 19.33 -2.10
C PHE A 221 6.82 19.61 -2.25
N ASN A 222 6.25 19.37 -3.43
CA ASN A 222 4.83 19.62 -3.66
C ASN A 222 3.93 18.70 -2.82
N VAL A 223 4.34 17.45 -2.60
CA VAL A 223 3.62 16.54 -1.70
C VAL A 223 3.71 17.02 -0.25
N MET A 224 4.89 17.42 0.21
CA MET A 224 5.07 17.98 1.56
C MET A 224 4.18 19.19 1.79
N HIS A 225 4.20 20.13 0.85
CA HIS A 225 3.40 21.36 0.87
C HIS A 225 1.89 21.05 0.86
N ASP A 226 1.45 20.12 0.00
CA ASP A 226 0.03 19.72 -0.04
C ASP A 226 -0.41 19.06 1.27
N LEU A 227 0.41 18.20 1.87
CA LEU A 227 0.14 17.61 3.18
C LEU A 227 0.06 18.66 4.29
N ALA A 228 0.96 19.64 4.29
CA ALA A 228 0.91 20.76 5.24
C ALA A 228 -0.38 21.58 5.07
N SER A 229 -0.76 21.90 3.83
CA SER A 229 -1.98 22.65 3.52
C SER A 229 -3.27 21.94 3.98
N ARG A 230 -3.23 20.60 4.04
CA ARG A 230 -4.34 19.74 4.48
C ARG A 230 -4.28 19.41 5.98
N ASN A 231 -3.32 19.96 6.74
CA ASN A 231 -3.06 19.61 8.14
C ASN A 231 -2.83 18.09 8.34
N GLU A 232 -2.23 17.43 7.34
CA GLU A 232 -1.89 15.99 7.36
C GLU A 232 -0.38 15.75 7.58
N LEU A 233 0.41 16.83 7.67
CA LEU A 233 1.85 16.77 7.96
C LEU A 233 2.06 16.90 9.49
N PRO A 234 2.75 15.95 10.15
CA PRO A 234 3.05 16.04 11.58
C PRO A 234 3.79 17.33 11.96
N GLU A 235 3.52 17.85 13.17
CA GLU A 235 4.02 19.15 13.65
C GLU A 235 5.55 19.31 13.49
N PRO A 236 6.41 18.32 13.82
CA PRO A 236 7.85 18.47 13.65
C PRO A 236 8.30 18.70 12.20
N TYR A 237 7.50 18.28 11.23
CA TYR A 237 7.78 18.45 9.80
C TYR A 237 7.18 19.74 9.23
N LEU A 238 6.25 20.41 9.92
CA LEU A 238 5.72 21.71 9.51
C LEU A 238 6.80 22.79 9.53
N GLU A 239 7.72 22.76 10.50
CA GLU A 239 8.84 23.70 10.54
C GLU A 239 9.75 23.56 9.31
N LEU A 240 10.03 22.32 8.90
CA LEU A 240 10.81 22.03 7.69
C LEU A 240 10.12 22.52 6.42
N GLU A 241 8.78 22.36 6.35
CA GLU A 241 7.97 22.84 5.22
C GLU A 241 8.01 24.36 5.13
N HIS A 242 7.83 25.05 6.26
CA HIS A 242 7.83 26.51 6.30
C HIS A 242 9.19 27.10 5.88
N GLU A 243 10.29 26.47 6.32
CA GLU A 243 11.63 26.85 5.85
C GLU A 243 11.81 26.56 4.35
N ALA A 244 11.25 25.45 3.84
CA ALA A 244 11.32 25.09 2.43
C ALA A 244 10.58 26.08 1.52
N GLU A 245 9.46 26.65 1.98
CA GLU A 245 8.73 27.70 1.25
C GLU A 245 9.47 29.05 1.23
N THR A 246 10.05 29.42 2.37
CA THR A 246 10.65 30.74 2.58
C THR A 246 12.10 30.82 2.09
N ASN A 247 12.82 29.70 2.07
CA ASN A 247 14.20 29.60 1.64
C ASN A 247 14.40 28.62 0.47
N MET A 248 14.58 29.18 -0.72
CA MET A 248 14.78 28.41 -1.96
C MET A 248 15.99 27.46 -1.94
N THR A 249 17.02 27.71 -1.10
CA THR A 249 18.17 26.78 -0.99
C THR A 249 17.84 25.54 -0.17
N LYS A 250 16.90 25.65 0.76
CA LYS A 250 16.44 24.54 1.61
C LYS A 250 15.21 23.82 1.07
N ARG A 251 14.54 24.41 0.07
CA ARG A 251 13.32 23.89 -0.55
C ARG A 251 13.32 22.39 -0.81
N TRP A 252 14.32 21.91 -1.55
CA TRP A 252 14.42 20.49 -1.92
C TRP A 252 15.07 19.64 -0.82
N THR A 253 16.03 20.21 -0.09
CA THR A 253 16.73 19.53 1.00
C THR A 253 15.77 19.15 2.12
N ASN A 254 14.95 20.08 2.59
CA ASN A 254 13.99 19.84 3.68
C ASN A 254 12.92 18.82 3.27
N ALA A 255 12.41 18.90 2.04
CA ALA A 255 11.48 17.92 1.51
C ALA A 255 12.10 16.52 1.38
N ALA A 256 13.36 16.44 0.95
CA ALA A 256 14.09 15.18 0.87
C ALA A 256 14.34 14.57 2.26
N ILE A 257 14.73 15.38 3.26
CA ILE A 257 14.93 14.97 4.65
C ILE A 257 13.61 14.47 5.24
N TRP A 258 12.54 15.26 5.14
CA TRP A 258 11.22 14.87 5.62
C TRP A 258 10.82 13.52 5.04
N LYS A 259 10.91 13.36 3.72
CA LYS A 259 10.45 12.12 3.09
C LYS A 259 11.29 10.93 3.54
N TRP A 260 12.60 11.11 3.66
CA TRP A 260 13.49 10.05 4.13
C TRP A 260 13.17 9.66 5.58
N CYS A 261 12.98 10.63 6.49
CA CYS A 261 12.56 10.34 7.87
C CYS A 261 11.16 9.70 7.95
N ASP A 262 10.23 10.05 7.04
CA ASP A 262 8.89 9.45 6.97
C ASP A 262 8.94 7.98 6.50
N LEU A 263 9.93 7.64 5.67
CA LEU A 263 10.17 6.28 5.17
C LEU A 263 10.96 5.43 6.16
N ASP A 264 11.97 5.99 6.85
CA ASP A 264 12.75 5.32 7.93
C ASP A 264 11.81 4.98 9.09
N GLY A 265 11.25 3.78 9.02
CA GLY A 265 10.18 3.29 9.86
C GLY A 265 10.70 2.66 11.14
N HIS A 266 10.01 1.62 11.62
CA HIS A 266 10.45 0.89 12.82
C HIS A 266 11.08 -0.47 12.42
N PRO A 267 12.34 -0.74 12.82
CA PRO A 267 13.17 0.08 13.70
C PRO A 267 13.78 1.30 12.99
N HIS A 268 13.90 2.43 13.69
CA HIS A 268 14.62 3.60 13.18
C HIS A 268 16.11 3.30 13.17
N ASP A 269 16.62 2.79 12.05
CA ASP A 269 18.02 2.39 11.89
C ASP A 269 18.85 3.42 11.11
N ASN A 270 18.24 4.57 10.77
CA ASN A 270 18.81 5.62 9.93
C ASN A 270 19.20 5.11 8.53
N THR A 271 18.47 4.12 8.03
CA THR A 271 18.53 3.69 6.64
C THR A 271 17.10 3.48 6.13
N VAL A 272 16.92 3.54 4.81
CA VAL A 272 15.64 3.19 4.20
C VAL A 272 15.84 1.93 3.38
N SER A 273 15.24 0.83 3.82
CA SER A 273 15.25 -0.45 3.10
C SER A 273 14.41 -0.40 1.82
N ARG A 274 14.62 -1.36 0.92
CA ARG A 274 13.78 -1.57 -0.27
C ARG A 274 12.28 -1.61 0.05
N HIS A 275 11.94 -2.13 1.22
CA HIS A 275 10.57 -2.34 1.68
C HIS A 275 9.93 -1.07 2.20
N GLU A 276 10.70 -0.22 2.86
CA GLU A 276 10.27 1.11 3.28
C GLU A 276 10.06 2.06 2.12
N LEU A 277 10.65 1.81 0.94
CA LEU A 277 10.37 2.55 -0.29
C LEU A 277 8.99 2.22 -0.89
N PHE A 278 8.31 1.18 -0.42
CA PHE A 278 7.02 0.75 -0.97
C PHE A 278 5.97 1.88 -1.09
N PRO A 279 5.77 2.77 -0.09
CA PRO A 279 4.80 3.86 -0.16
C PRO A 279 5.09 4.91 -1.25
N ILE A 280 6.31 5.00 -1.76
CA ILE A 280 6.63 5.87 -2.91
C ILE A 280 6.66 5.09 -4.22
N ARG A 281 7.19 3.86 -4.20
CA ARG A 281 7.35 3.02 -5.39
C ARG A 281 5.99 2.58 -5.93
N ALA A 282 5.18 1.92 -5.11
CA ALA A 282 3.98 1.23 -5.58
C ALA A 282 2.89 2.15 -6.16
N PRO A 283 2.64 3.36 -5.60
CA PRO A 283 1.67 4.30 -6.18
C PRO A 283 2.16 4.97 -7.48
N LEU A 284 3.47 5.19 -7.61
CA LEU A 284 4.04 5.94 -8.73
C LEU A 284 4.51 5.05 -9.89
N MET A 285 4.83 3.79 -9.65
CA MET A 285 5.36 2.87 -10.66
C MET A 285 4.53 2.84 -11.95
N ALA A 286 3.20 2.79 -11.83
CA ALA A 286 2.29 2.74 -12.97
C ALA A 286 2.24 4.04 -13.79
N LEU A 287 2.80 5.14 -13.25
CA LEU A 287 2.85 6.46 -13.86
C LEU A 287 4.27 6.83 -14.30
N GLU A 288 5.28 6.31 -13.62
CA GLU A 288 6.68 6.70 -13.71
C GLU A 288 7.58 5.47 -13.79
N HIS A 289 7.75 4.95 -15.01
CA HIS A 289 8.52 3.73 -15.30
C HIS A 289 10.01 3.80 -14.88
N CYS A 290 10.56 5.01 -14.69
CA CYS A 290 11.94 5.22 -14.24
C CYS A 290 12.13 5.15 -12.71
N ILE A 291 11.07 4.96 -11.92
CA ILE A 291 11.21 4.96 -10.46
C ILE A 291 12.06 3.79 -9.93
N SER A 292 11.93 2.57 -10.49
CA SER A 292 12.77 1.43 -10.04
C SER A 292 14.24 1.66 -10.36
N PRO A 293 14.62 1.92 -11.63
CA PRO A 293 16.02 2.13 -11.97
C PRO A 293 16.63 3.32 -11.22
N PHE A 294 15.85 4.36 -10.94
CA PHE A 294 16.29 5.49 -10.12
C PHE A 294 16.58 5.05 -8.68
N LEU A 295 15.64 4.38 -8.00
CA LEU A 295 15.84 3.95 -6.61
C LEU A 295 16.99 2.95 -6.48
N GLU A 296 17.16 2.06 -7.45
CA GLU A 296 18.32 1.15 -7.53
C GLU A 296 19.63 1.92 -7.69
N SER A 297 19.65 3.00 -8.47
CA SER A 297 20.84 3.86 -8.62
C SER A 297 21.21 4.64 -7.35
N CYS A 298 20.28 4.75 -6.40
CA CYS A 298 20.51 5.40 -5.13
C CYS A 298 21.26 4.52 -4.12
N ASP A 299 21.51 3.23 -4.41
CA ASP A 299 22.27 2.28 -3.58
C ASP A 299 23.59 1.89 -4.29
N PRO A 300 24.62 2.75 -4.27
CA PRO A 300 25.86 2.52 -5.00
C PRO A 300 26.79 1.47 -4.35
N ASN A 301 26.61 1.21 -3.06
CA ASN A 301 27.33 0.22 -2.27
C ASN A 301 26.67 -1.17 -2.30
N GLY A 302 25.42 -1.25 -2.75
CA GLY A 302 24.69 -2.50 -2.97
C GLY A 302 24.34 -3.22 -1.67
N ASP A 303 24.07 -2.47 -0.59
CA ASP A 303 23.68 -3.05 0.70
C ASP A 303 22.16 -3.11 0.90
N HIS A 304 21.40 -2.83 -0.18
CA HIS A 304 19.94 -2.86 -0.23
C HIS A 304 19.26 -1.87 0.72
N ARG A 305 20.02 -0.88 1.18
CA ARG A 305 19.60 0.18 2.09
C ARG A 305 20.05 1.53 1.53
N ILE A 306 19.28 2.57 1.83
CA ILE A 306 19.57 3.92 1.35
C ILE A 306 19.76 4.83 2.57
N SER A 307 21.00 5.24 2.82
CA SER A 307 21.33 6.28 3.80
C SER A 307 20.83 7.66 3.36
N LEU A 308 20.75 8.62 4.29
CA LEU A 308 20.34 9.98 3.93
C LEU A 308 21.32 10.64 2.93
N GLN A 309 22.62 10.34 3.07
CA GLN A 309 23.64 10.88 2.18
C GLN A 309 23.48 10.34 0.75
N GLU A 310 23.23 9.04 0.62
CA GLU A 310 22.94 8.41 -0.67
C GLU A 310 21.66 8.96 -1.29
N TRP A 311 20.59 9.06 -0.51
CA TRP A 311 19.32 9.63 -0.94
C TRP A 311 19.48 11.05 -1.49
N GLY A 312 20.15 11.94 -0.75
CA GLY A 312 20.34 13.32 -1.18
C GLY A 312 21.28 13.45 -2.37
N LYS A 313 22.36 12.66 -2.43
CA LYS A 313 23.25 12.61 -3.60
C LYS A 313 22.50 12.12 -4.85
N CYS A 314 21.64 11.12 -4.71
CA CYS A 314 20.81 10.58 -5.77
C CYS A 314 19.82 11.63 -6.31
N LEU A 315 19.28 12.48 -5.42
CA LEU A 315 18.43 13.62 -5.77
C LEU A 315 19.19 14.85 -6.33
N GLY A 316 20.53 14.81 -6.36
CA GLY A 316 21.38 15.89 -6.82
C GLY A 316 21.43 17.08 -5.85
N LEU A 317 21.42 16.80 -4.55
CA LEU A 317 21.51 17.78 -3.47
C LEU A 317 22.93 17.85 -2.89
N GLU A 318 23.27 18.99 -2.29
CA GLU A 318 24.59 19.18 -1.65
C GLU A 318 24.61 18.52 -0.26
N GLU A 319 25.67 17.74 0.02
CA GLU A 319 25.78 16.93 1.24
C GLU A 319 25.85 17.77 2.52
N ASP A 320 26.44 18.97 2.46
CA ASP A 320 26.62 19.87 3.61
C ASP A 320 25.29 20.35 4.20
N ASP A 321 24.21 20.31 3.42
CA ASP A 321 22.87 20.71 3.82
C ASP A 321 22.01 19.55 4.38
N LEU A 322 22.49 18.31 4.28
CA LEU A 322 21.79 17.08 4.67
C LEU A 322 22.14 16.64 6.09
N THR A 323 21.88 17.49 7.08
CA THR A 323 21.94 17.07 8.49
C THR A 323 20.57 16.59 8.95
N ALA A 324 20.39 15.27 9.01
CA ALA A 324 19.19 14.67 9.58
C ALA A 324 19.03 15.06 11.05
N ARG A 325 17.83 15.51 11.40
CA ARG A 325 17.34 15.52 12.79
C ARG A 325 16.14 14.57 12.96
N CYS A 326 16.11 13.45 12.24
CA CYS A 326 14.98 12.49 12.35
C CYS A 326 14.78 12.03 13.80
N ALA A 327 15.87 11.83 14.56
CA ALA A 327 15.83 11.45 15.98
C ALA A 327 15.42 12.58 16.96
N GLU A 328 15.35 13.84 16.52
CA GLU A 328 14.76 14.92 17.32
C GLU A 328 13.27 15.08 17.02
N ILE A 329 12.88 14.86 15.76
CA ILE A 329 11.50 14.89 15.26
C ILE A 329 10.65 13.76 15.86
N THR A 330 11.20 12.54 16.00
CA THR A 330 10.47 11.39 16.57
C THR A 330 10.32 11.43 18.09
N LYS A 331 11.21 12.12 18.82
CA LYS A 331 11.10 12.27 20.29
C LYS A 331 9.89 13.08 20.71
N THR A 332 9.49 14.06 19.91
CA THR A 332 8.28 14.85 20.12
C THR A 332 7.03 13.98 19.98
N ASP A 333 6.93 13.15 18.94
CA ASP A 333 5.78 12.27 18.70
C ASP A 333 5.59 11.21 19.82
N GLU A 334 6.67 10.59 20.29
CA GLU A 334 6.59 9.64 21.42
C GLU A 334 6.23 10.32 22.74
N SER A 335 6.71 11.55 22.98
CA SER A 335 6.39 12.30 24.19
C SER A 335 4.92 12.71 24.24
N GLU A 336 4.38 13.21 23.13
CA GLU A 336 2.99 13.66 23.04
C GLU A 336 2.00 12.48 23.12
N LYS A 337 2.32 11.34 22.52
CA LYS A 337 1.51 10.12 22.62
C LYS A 337 1.46 9.58 24.06
N ASN A 338 2.60 9.57 24.75
CA ASN A 338 2.68 9.14 26.14
C ASN A 338 1.93 10.10 27.09
N ASP A 339 1.96 11.41 26.81
CA ASP A 339 1.25 12.41 27.62
C ASP A 339 -0.28 12.34 27.43
N ILE A 340 -0.76 12.02 26.22
CA ILE A 340 -2.19 11.79 25.95
C ILE A 340 -2.67 10.49 26.58
N GLU A 341 -1.89 9.41 26.50
CA GLU A 341 -2.23 8.11 27.11
C GLU A 341 -2.17 8.15 28.65
N ALA A 342 -1.41 9.07 29.23
CA ALA A 342 -1.39 9.34 30.67
C ALA A 342 -2.52 10.28 31.15
N ALA A 343 -3.20 10.98 30.23
CA ALA A 343 -4.27 11.94 30.53
C ALA A 343 -5.69 11.36 30.38
N VAL A 344 -5.82 10.15 29.84
CA VAL A 344 -7.06 9.34 29.74
C VAL A 344 -7.03 8.24 30.81
#